data_AF-A0A6B8RVQ6-F1
#
_entry.id   AF-A0A6B8RVQ6-F1
#
_cell.length_a   1.000
_cell.length_b   1.000
_cell.length_c   1.000
_cell.angle_alpha   90.00
_cell.angle_beta   90.00
_cell.angle_gamma   90.00
#
_symmetry.space_group_name_H-M   'P 1'
#
loop_
_entity.id
_entity.type
_entity.pdbx_description
1 polymer ?
#
loop_
_entity_poly.entity_id
_entity_poly.type
_entity_poly.pdbx_seq_one_letter_code
_entity_poly.pdbx_strand_id
1 'polypeptide(L)'
;MSILVSACTGEKTVGDLPLIKETEHGQFYSPDSNADKRQAISMLAEALEANYMRITNLFQYESANKTLVHVYTDKAEFQQMIGRDTEGTYVASENIINVYAPASLYIQWKTDLQKA
;
A
#
# COMPACT_ATOMS: atom_id res chain seq x y z
N MET A 1 2.34 -37.19 -29.14
CA MET A 1 1.49 -36.97 -27.96
C MET A 1 2.15 -35.85 -27.16
N SER A 2 1.73 -34.61 -27.43
CA SER A 2 2.34 -33.41 -26.84
C SER A 2 1.76 -33.19 -25.46
N ILE A 3 2.59 -33.33 -24.43
CA ILE A 3 2.30 -32.82 -23.10
C ILE A 3 3.01 -31.47 -23.02
N LEU A 4 2.25 -30.40 -23.30
CA LEU A 4 2.72 -29.05 -23.04
C LEU A 4 2.75 -28.87 -21.53
N VAL A 5 3.96 -28.87 -20.98
CA VAL A 5 4.24 -28.40 -19.63
C VAL A 5 3.91 -26.90 -19.64
N SER A 6 2.71 -26.53 -19.21
CA SER A 6 2.47 -25.14 -18.81
C SER A 6 3.31 -24.91 -17.58
N ALA A 7 4.48 -24.31 -17.80
CA ALA A 7 5.30 -23.78 -16.74
C ALA A 7 4.41 -22.83 -15.93
N CYS A 8 4.15 -23.20 -14.68
CA CYS A 8 3.67 -22.28 -13.67
C CYS A 8 4.69 -21.14 -13.63
N THR A 9 4.35 -19.99 -14.17
CA THR A 9 5.10 -18.76 -13.97
C THR A 9 4.96 -18.41 -12.49
N GLY A 10 5.91 -18.90 -11.70
CA GLY A 10 6.14 -18.42 -10.36
C GLY A 10 6.70 -17.01 -10.46
N GLU A 11 5.82 -16.02 -10.42
CA GLU A 11 6.20 -14.70 -9.93
C GLU A 11 6.24 -14.80 -8.41
N LYS A 12 7.46 -14.76 -7.87
CA LYS A 12 7.70 -14.55 -6.44
C LYS A 12 7.15 -13.16 -6.09
N THR A 13 5.94 -13.09 -5.56
CA THR A 13 5.46 -11.91 -4.85
C THR A 13 6.13 -11.86 -3.48
N VAL A 14 6.77 -10.75 -3.15
CA VAL A 14 7.23 -10.48 -1.80
C VAL A 14 5.98 -10.25 -0.94
N GLY A 15 5.48 -11.34 -0.34
CA GLY A 15 4.50 -11.37 0.75
C GLY A 15 3.04 -11.47 0.31
N ASP A 16 2.39 -12.60 0.58
CA ASP A 16 0.93 -12.79 0.56
C ASP A 16 0.25 -11.95 1.67
N LEU A 17 0.41 -10.64 1.64
CA LEU A 17 -0.27 -9.76 2.59
C LEU A 17 -1.77 -9.74 2.27
N PRO A 18 -2.65 -9.77 3.28
CA PRO A 18 -4.09 -9.68 3.05
C PRO A 18 -4.47 -8.31 2.50
N LEU A 19 -5.33 -8.31 1.47
CA LEU A 19 -5.95 -7.10 0.94
C LEU A 19 -6.90 -6.52 2.01
N ILE A 20 -6.65 -5.27 2.40
CA ILE A 20 -7.46 -4.56 3.39
C ILE A 20 -8.47 -3.63 2.71
N LYS A 21 -8.04 -2.93 1.65
CA LYS A 21 -8.86 -1.95 0.95
C LYS A 21 -8.48 -1.88 -0.52
N GLU A 22 -9.47 -1.70 -1.37
CA GLU A 22 -9.31 -1.44 -2.80
C GLU A 22 -10.11 -0.17 -3.17
N THR A 23 -9.52 0.66 -4.04
CA THR A 23 -10.15 1.84 -4.63
C THR A 23 -10.13 1.72 -6.16
N GLU A 24 -10.54 2.76 -6.87
CA GLU A 24 -10.43 2.80 -8.34
C GLU A 24 -8.96 2.70 -8.75
N HIS A 25 -8.07 3.42 -8.06
CA HIS A 25 -6.68 3.56 -8.46
C HIS A 25 -5.65 2.84 -7.57
N GLY A 26 -6.05 2.18 -6.49
CA GLY A 26 -5.11 1.53 -5.57
C GLY A 26 -5.60 0.26 -4.89
N GLN A 27 -4.66 -0.60 -4.52
CA GLN A 27 -4.86 -1.81 -3.71
C GLN A 27 -3.94 -1.76 -2.50
N PHE A 28 -4.52 -1.88 -1.30
CA PHE A 28 -3.85 -1.67 -0.02
C PHE A 28 -3.80 -2.96 0.79
N TYR A 29 -2.59 -3.41 1.08
CA TYR A 29 -2.29 -4.65 1.79
C TYR A 29 -1.58 -4.36 3.10
N SER A 30 -1.76 -5.20 4.12
CA SER A 30 -1.08 -5.03 5.41
C SER A 30 -0.93 -6.38 6.12
N PRO A 31 0.21 -6.65 6.80
CA PRO A 31 0.37 -7.86 7.60
C PRO A 31 -0.58 -7.90 8.80
N ASP A 32 -1.00 -6.73 9.29
CA ASP A 32 -1.93 -6.61 10.40
C ASP A 32 -3.32 -6.19 9.92
N SER A 33 -4.33 -6.90 10.42
CA SER A 33 -5.74 -6.71 10.09
C SER A 33 -6.59 -6.30 11.31
N ASN A 34 -5.97 -5.78 12.37
CA ASN A 34 -6.67 -5.17 13.51
C ASN A 34 -7.57 -4.00 13.04
N ALA A 35 -8.78 -3.90 13.61
CA ALA A 35 -9.78 -2.90 13.23
C ALA A 35 -9.25 -1.44 13.26
N ASP A 36 -8.49 -1.05 14.29
CA ASP A 36 -7.95 0.31 14.39
C ASP A 36 -6.94 0.61 13.28
N LYS A 37 -6.18 -0.41 12.88
CA LYS A 37 -5.20 -0.33 11.79
C LYS A 37 -5.88 -0.30 10.42
N ARG A 38 -6.97 -1.06 10.23
CA ARG A 38 -7.79 -1.00 9.01
C ARG A 38 -8.39 0.39 8.78
N GLN A 39 -8.75 1.11 9.84
CA GLN A 39 -9.26 2.47 9.72
C GLN A 39 -8.19 3.43 9.19
N ALA A 40 -6.96 3.36 9.72
CA ALA A 40 -5.84 4.15 9.20
C ALA A 40 -5.56 3.83 7.73
N ILE A 41 -5.57 2.55 7.34
CA ILE A 41 -5.37 2.12 5.95
C ILE A 41 -6.50 2.62 5.04
N SER A 42 -7.75 2.57 5.51
CA SER A 42 -8.91 3.07 4.75
C SER A 42 -8.79 4.56 4.47
N MET A 43 -8.34 5.34 5.45
CA MET A 43 -8.14 6.78 5.29
C MET A 43 -6.98 7.10 4.35
N LEU A 44 -5.88 6.34 4.41
CA LEU A 44 -4.79 6.46 3.46
C LEU A 44 -5.28 6.19 2.03
N ALA A 45 -6.11 5.16 1.85
CA ALA A 45 -6.67 4.81 0.56
C ALA A 45 -7.59 5.90 -0.01
N GLU A 46 -8.49 6.43 0.83
CA GLU A 46 -9.38 7.53 0.46
C GLU A 46 -8.59 8.81 0.15
N ALA A 47 -7.52 9.09 0.90
CA ALA A 47 -6.66 10.24 0.64
C ALA A 47 -5.90 10.12 -0.68
N LEU A 48 -5.38 8.93 -1.01
CA LEU A 48 -4.78 8.68 -2.33
C LEU A 48 -5.80 8.92 -3.43
N GLU A 49 -6.98 8.31 -3.31
CA GLU A 49 -8.05 8.38 -4.31
C GLU A 49 -8.50 9.83 -4.54
N ALA A 50 -8.78 10.57 -3.47
CA ALA A 50 -9.18 11.98 -3.54
C ALA A 50 -8.10 12.90 -4.17
N ASN A 51 -6.83 12.48 -4.14
CA ASN A 51 -5.71 13.24 -4.69
C ASN A 51 -5.13 12.64 -5.97
N TYR A 52 -5.64 11.51 -6.46
CA TYR A 52 -4.97 10.71 -7.47
C TYR A 52 -4.69 11.53 -8.73
N MET A 53 -5.73 12.14 -9.31
CA MET A 53 -5.60 12.99 -10.50
C MET A 53 -4.60 14.15 -10.29
N ARG A 54 -4.54 14.74 -9.10
CA ARG A 54 -3.61 15.82 -8.80
C ARG A 54 -2.17 15.31 -8.79
N ILE A 55 -1.94 14.16 -8.18
CA ILE A 55 -0.62 13.52 -8.08
C ILE A 55 -0.16 13.08 -9.47
N THR A 56 -0.98 12.33 -10.19
CA THR A 56 -0.60 11.77 -11.50
C THR A 56 -0.35 12.86 -12.54
N ASN A 57 -1.17 13.91 -12.57
CA ASN A 57 -0.94 15.05 -13.46
C ASN A 57 0.36 15.79 -13.14
N LEU A 58 0.70 15.97 -11.85
CA LEU A 58 1.93 16.64 -11.44
C LEU A 58 3.18 15.90 -11.93
N PHE A 59 3.13 14.57 -11.92
CA PHE A 59 4.25 13.72 -12.33
C PHE A 59 4.17 13.24 -13.78
N GLN A 60 3.15 13.65 -14.54
CA GLN A 60 2.85 13.15 -15.89
C GLN A 60 2.83 11.60 -15.93
N TYR A 61 2.28 11.01 -14.88
CA TYR A 61 2.27 9.57 -14.68
C TYR A 61 0.93 9.01 -15.14
N GLU A 62 0.98 8.05 -16.05
CA GLU A 62 -0.18 7.25 -16.46
C GLU A 62 0.14 5.77 -16.24
N SER A 63 -0.74 5.07 -15.54
CA SER A 63 -0.67 3.62 -15.36
C SER A 63 -2.04 3.02 -15.65
N ALA A 64 -2.05 1.92 -16.42
CA ALA A 64 -3.23 1.10 -16.62
C ALA A 64 -3.54 0.20 -15.42
N ASN A 65 -2.56 0.00 -14.53
CA ASN A 65 -2.66 -0.85 -13.36
C ASN A 65 -2.90 -0.02 -12.10
N LYS A 66 -3.65 -0.61 -11.15
CA LYS A 66 -3.81 -0.02 -9.81
C LYS A 66 -2.46 0.05 -9.11
N THR A 67 -2.29 1.09 -8.31
CA THR A 67 -1.11 1.27 -7.45
C THR A 67 -1.16 0.25 -6.33
N LEU A 68 -0.12 -0.59 -6.22
CA LEU A 68 0.00 -1.53 -5.11
C LEU A 68 0.68 -0.85 -3.93
N VAL A 69 0.03 -0.91 -2.76
CA VAL A 69 0.51 -0.27 -1.54
C VAL A 69 0.54 -1.28 -0.40
N HIS A 70 1.72 -1.55 0.14
CA HIS A 70 1.90 -2.32 1.36
C HIS A 70 2.04 -1.36 2.54
N VAL A 71 1.13 -1.47 3.50
CA VAL A 71 1.06 -0.59 4.67
C VAL A 71 1.47 -1.36 5.91
N TYR A 72 2.48 -0.85 6.60
CA TYR A 72 2.98 -1.38 7.85
C TYR A 72 2.67 -0.41 8.97
N THR A 73 2.20 -0.92 10.10
CA THR A 73 1.86 -0.08 11.27
C THR A 73 2.89 -0.19 12.39
N ASP A 74 3.82 -1.12 12.26
CA ASP A 74 5.00 -1.27 13.11
C ASP A 74 6.25 -0.84 12.32
N LYS A 75 7.02 0.10 12.88
CA LYS A 75 8.19 0.68 12.20
C LYS A 75 9.34 -0.30 12.14
N ALA A 76 9.53 -1.13 13.17
CA ALA A 76 10.61 -2.10 13.21
C ALA A 76 10.35 -3.24 12.20
N GLU A 77 9.11 -3.73 12.11
CA GLU A 77 8.69 -4.69 11.09
C GLU A 77 8.90 -4.13 9.68
N PHE A 78 8.46 -2.89 9.43
CA PHE A 78 8.68 -2.21 8.16
C PHE A 78 10.16 -2.16 7.78
N GLN A 79 10.99 -1.60 8.66
CA GLN A 79 12.42 -1.41 8.41
C GLN A 79 13.16 -2.73 8.25
N GLN A 80 12.75 -3.77 8.97
CA GLN A 80 13.27 -5.13 8.77
C GLN A 80 12.94 -5.68 7.39
N MET A 81 11.70 -5.47 6.91
CA MET A 81 11.27 -5.92 5.59
C MET A 81 12.02 -5.18 4.46
N ILE A 82 12.10 -3.84 4.54
CA ILE A 82 12.71 -3.04 3.48
C ILE A 82 14.24 -2.94 3.57
N GLY A 83 14.83 -3.30 4.72
CA GLY A 83 16.27 -3.27 4.97
C GLY A 83 16.90 -1.87 5.00
N ARG A 84 16.12 -0.82 5.28
CA ARG A 84 16.59 0.59 5.28
C ARG A 84 15.86 1.40 6.36
N ASP A 85 16.52 2.42 6.88
CA ASP A 85 15.93 3.41 7.79
C ASP A 85 15.20 4.50 6.98
N THR A 86 13.95 4.22 6.62
CA THR A 86 13.02 5.17 5.98
C THR A 86 11.61 4.93 6.51
N GLU A 87 10.64 5.70 6.04
CA GLU A 87 9.21 5.56 6.32
C GLU A 87 8.42 5.18 5.06
N GLY A 88 9.09 5.16 3.91
CA GLY A 88 8.51 4.73 2.64
C GLY A 88 9.58 4.38 1.62
N THR A 89 9.24 3.46 0.72
CA THR A 89 10.06 3.12 -0.44
C THR A 89 9.18 2.66 -1.59
N TYR A 90 9.62 2.92 -2.81
CA TYR A 90 9.03 2.36 -4.02
C TYR A 90 9.95 1.29 -4.59
N VAL A 91 9.43 0.09 -4.82
CA VAL A 91 10.15 -1.04 -5.40
C VAL A 91 9.77 -1.14 -6.86
N ALA A 92 10.53 -0.49 -7.72
CA ALA A 92 10.22 -0.35 -9.16
C ALA A 92 10.09 -1.69 -9.89
N SER A 93 10.86 -2.70 -9.50
CA SER A 93 10.80 -4.05 -10.09
C SER A 93 9.48 -4.78 -9.80
N GLU A 94 8.78 -4.38 -8.73
CA GLU A 94 7.54 -5.02 -8.27
C GLU A 94 6.33 -4.09 -8.42
N ASN A 95 6.57 -2.82 -8.76
CA ASN A 95 5.57 -1.75 -8.79
C ASN A 95 4.79 -1.59 -7.47
N ILE A 96 5.49 -1.77 -6.34
CA ILE A 96 4.90 -1.71 -5.00
C ILE A 96 5.45 -0.51 -4.23
N ILE A 97 4.55 0.27 -3.64
CA ILE A 97 4.86 1.25 -2.61
C ILE A 97 4.80 0.55 -1.26
N ASN A 98 5.90 0.52 -0.52
CA ASN A 98 5.91 0.07 0.87
C ASN A 98 5.97 1.30 1.76
N VAL A 99 5.07 1.40 2.73
CA VAL A 99 4.97 2.58 3.62
C VAL A 99 4.74 2.17 5.06
N TYR A 100 5.39 2.87 5.98
CA TYR A 100 5.06 2.88 7.39
C TYR A 100 3.99 3.95 7.65
N ALA A 101 2.83 3.53 8.15
CA ALA A 101 1.76 4.41 8.60
C ALA A 101 1.38 4.04 10.04
N PRO A 102 1.82 4.80 11.06
CA PRO A 102 1.47 4.49 12.44
C PRO A 102 -0.05 4.50 12.65
N ALA A 103 -0.57 3.59 13.46
CA ALA A 103 -2.00 3.57 13.81
C ALA A 103 -2.47 4.89 14.45
N SER A 104 -1.56 5.66 15.07
CA SER A 104 -1.83 6.98 15.61
C SER A 104 -2.18 8.04 14.56
N LEU A 105 -1.89 7.82 13.26
CA LEU A 105 -2.39 8.68 12.18
C LEU A 105 -3.91 8.83 12.24
N TYR A 106 -4.63 7.74 12.54
CA TYR A 106 -6.08 7.79 12.71
C TYR A 106 -6.49 8.74 13.86
N ILE A 107 -5.83 8.61 15.00
CA ILE A 107 -6.13 9.39 16.20
C ILE A 107 -5.87 10.87 15.95
N GLN A 108 -4.77 11.19 15.26
CA GLN A 108 -4.40 12.55 14.90
C GLN A 108 -5.43 13.17 13.94
N TRP A 109 -5.78 12.48 12.85
CA TRP A 109 -6.73 13.02 11.87
C TRP A 109 -8.15 13.18 12.42
N LYS A 110 -8.62 12.26 13.26
CA LYS A 110 -9.90 12.42 13.97
C LYS A 110 -9.91 13.67 14.84
N THR A 111 -8.78 13.98 15.49
CA THR A 111 -8.62 15.17 16.32
C THR A 111 -8.64 16.45 15.47
N ASP A 112 -8.05 16.42 14.28
CA ASP A 112 -7.97 17.59 13.40
C ASP A 112 -9.32 17.88 12.72
N LEU A 113 -10.08 16.85 12.33
CA LEU A 113 -11.45 17.00 11.80
C LEU A 113 -12.47 17.52 12.83
N GLN A 114 -12.23 17.29 14.13
CA GLN A 114 -13.08 17.84 15.19
C GLN A 114 -12.82 19.33 15.49
N LYS A 115 -11.76 19.90 14.92
CA LYS A 115 -11.34 21.29 15.12
C LYS A 115 -11.58 22.19 13.91
N ALA A 116 -12.00 21.62 12.78
CA ALA A 116 -12.33 22.32 11.53
C ALA A 116 -13.84 22.55 11.40
#